data_AF-A0A9W7JK38-F1
#
_entry.id   AF-A0A9W7JK38-F1
#
_cell.length_a   1.000
_cell.length_b   1.000
_cell.length_c   1.000
_cell.angle_alpha   90.00
_cell.angle_beta   90.00
_cell.angle_gamma   90.00
#
_symmetry.space_group_name_H-M   'P 1'
#
loop_
_entity.id
_entity.type
_entity.pdbx_description
1 polymer ?
#
loop_
_entity_poly.entity_id
_entity_poly.type
_entity_poly.pdbx_seq_one_letter_code
_entity_poly.pdbx_strand_id
1 'polypeptide(L)'
;MLEDQVTYLLQKYLGNYVIGLNKEALKISVWRGDVELTNMQLKPEALNALKLPVKVKAGFLGSVKLKVQWSRLGQDPVLVYFDRIFLLAQPATSIEGCSEDAIQEAKKNRVQDLELKLLERMHQLKPEMNKSWLGSLTSTIMGNLKLSISNVHIRYEDLDSNPGHPFAAGLTLEKLSAVTVDDSGNETFVTGGALDCMQKSIELDRLALYLDSDILQWHINKPWEDLLPAEWVQVFRFGTKDGRPADHPIEEHSYILQPVTGDAKFLKLRQNESTNSHQPLRKASVNLDNVTLCLSKDGYRDILKVADNFTAFNQRLKYAHYRPRSTLKSDPRSWWKYAFKSVSNHTKKASGLFSWEQVVRYARLRKKYISLYASLLKSDVNRPIVDDNKEIEELDRELDIELILQWRYCITYDFNRAI
;
A
#
# COMPACT_ATOMS: atom_id res chain seq x y z
N MET A 1 -10.33 27.68 1.05
CA MET A 1 -10.20 27.23 -0.37
C MET A 1 -8.95 26.39 -0.58
N LEU A 2 -7.76 26.82 -0.12
CA LEU A 2 -6.51 26.03 -0.22
C LEU A 2 -6.31 25.11 0.98
N GLU A 3 -6.76 25.56 2.14
CA GLU A 3 -6.86 24.81 3.39
C GLU A 3 -7.73 23.56 3.19
N ASP A 4 -8.85 23.70 2.47
CA ASP A 4 -9.74 22.59 2.14
C ASP A 4 -9.08 21.57 1.20
N GLN A 5 -8.23 22.04 0.28
CA GLN A 5 -7.46 21.16 -0.62
C GLN A 5 -6.37 20.41 0.13
N VAL A 6 -5.62 21.08 1.02
CA VAL A 6 -4.61 20.40 1.85
C VAL A 6 -5.28 19.41 2.80
N THR A 7 -6.43 19.76 3.39
CA THR A 7 -7.24 18.84 4.18
C THR A 7 -7.65 17.63 3.35
N TYR A 8 -8.13 17.85 2.12
CA TYR A 8 -8.50 16.77 1.20
C TYR A 8 -7.31 15.88 0.86
N LEU A 9 -6.14 16.45 0.56
CA LEU A 9 -4.93 15.67 0.25
C LEU A 9 -4.44 14.88 1.46
N LEU A 10 -4.42 15.47 2.65
CA LEU A 10 -4.10 14.75 3.89
C LEU A 10 -5.08 13.61 4.13
N GLN A 11 -6.38 13.86 3.99
CA GLN A 11 -7.38 12.81 4.16
C GLN A 11 -7.22 11.70 3.10
N LYS A 12 -6.92 12.08 1.85
CA LYS A 12 -6.72 11.14 0.76
C LYS A 12 -5.48 10.28 0.96
N TYR A 13 -4.35 10.88 1.33
CA TYR A 13 -3.08 10.19 1.42
C TYR A 13 -2.86 9.53 2.78
N LEU A 14 -3.24 10.15 3.89
CA LEU A 14 -3.07 9.58 5.23
C LEU A 14 -4.27 8.74 5.66
N GLY A 15 -5.49 9.11 5.25
CA GLY A 15 -6.74 8.41 5.60
C GLY A 15 -6.82 6.96 5.10
N ASN A 16 -6.03 6.61 4.10
CA ASN A 16 -5.93 5.22 3.64
C ASN A 16 -5.06 4.33 4.54
N TYR A 17 -4.24 4.91 5.42
CA TYR A 17 -3.27 4.17 6.24
C TYR A 17 -3.54 4.23 7.74
N VAL A 18 -4.21 5.26 8.27
CA VAL A 18 -4.44 5.42 9.72
C VAL A 18 -5.92 5.35 10.12
N ILE A 19 -6.17 4.86 11.32
CA ILE A 19 -7.51 4.75 11.93
C ILE A 19 -7.88 6.07 12.62
N GLY A 20 -9.15 6.47 12.56
CA GLY A 20 -9.70 7.51 13.44
C GLY A 20 -9.36 8.96 13.06
N LEU A 21 -8.94 9.24 11.82
CA LEU A 21 -8.75 10.61 11.33
C LEU A 21 -10.07 11.40 11.35
N ASN A 22 -10.25 12.26 12.36
CA ASN A 22 -11.39 13.17 12.45
C ASN A 22 -11.24 14.33 11.46
N LYS A 23 -12.17 14.44 10.51
CA LYS A 23 -12.18 15.46 9.46
C LYS A 23 -12.30 16.88 10.00
N GLU A 24 -13.08 17.09 11.06
CA GLU A 24 -13.33 18.42 11.63
C GLU A 24 -12.10 18.92 12.41
N ALA A 25 -11.52 18.06 13.24
CA ALA A 25 -10.29 18.38 13.98
C ALA A 25 -9.11 18.63 13.03
N LEU A 26 -9.02 17.85 11.93
CA LEU A 26 -8.01 18.05 10.89
C LEU A 26 -8.19 19.40 10.21
N LYS A 27 -9.42 19.77 9.82
CA LYS A 27 -9.71 21.09 9.25
C LYS A 27 -9.22 22.19 10.18
N ILE A 28 -9.64 22.19 11.44
CA ILE A 28 -9.27 23.24 12.41
C ILE A 28 -7.74 23.38 12.53
N SER A 29 -7.01 22.27 12.54
CA SER A 29 -5.55 22.26 12.64
C SER A 29 -4.89 22.79 11.36
N VAL A 30 -5.41 22.38 10.19
CA VAL A 30 -4.94 22.87 8.89
C VAL A 30 -5.12 24.38 8.80
N TRP A 31 -6.26 24.92 9.24
CA TRP A 31 -6.50 26.38 9.28
C TRP A 31 -5.48 27.16 10.12
N ARG A 32 -4.89 26.56 11.15
CA ARG A 32 -3.84 27.20 11.97
C ARG A 32 -2.46 27.16 11.32
N GLY A 33 -2.25 26.31 10.31
CA GLY A 33 -0.96 26.15 9.63
C GLY A 33 0.04 25.26 10.35
N ASP A 34 -0.31 24.71 11.50
CA ASP A 34 0.47 23.70 12.21
C ASP A 34 -0.45 22.52 12.55
N VAL A 35 -0.28 21.42 11.82
CA VAL A 35 -1.02 20.18 12.00
C VAL A 35 -0.10 19.19 12.68
N GLU A 36 -0.45 18.78 13.89
CA GLU A 36 0.23 17.71 14.60
C GLU A 36 -0.77 16.62 14.96
N LEU A 37 -0.58 15.45 14.37
CA LEU A 37 -1.33 14.24 14.69
C LEU A 37 -0.40 13.29 15.41
N THR A 38 -0.82 12.71 16.52
CA THR A 38 0.03 11.84 17.35
C THR A 38 -0.66 10.53 17.68
N ASN A 39 0.16 9.51 17.96
CA ASN A 39 -0.25 8.21 18.49
C ASN A 39 -1.38 7.54 17.69
N MET A 40 -1.23 7.52 16.37
CA MET A 40 -2.22 6.94 15.46
C MET A 40 -1.97 5.44 15.28
N GLN A 41 -3.06 4.69 15.10
CA GLN A 41 -3.01 3.27 14.75
C GLN A 41 -3.06 3.11 13.22
N LEU A 42 -2.29 2.18 12.68
CA LEU A 42 -2.31 1.84 11.25
C LEU A 42 -3.45 0.87 10.95
N LYS A 43 -4.06 1.03 9.77
CA LYS A 43 -5.12 0.15 9.29
C LYS A 43 -4.59 -1.25 8.94
N PRO A 44 -5.37 -2.33 9.14
CA PRO A 44 -5.02 -3.67 8.67
C PRO A 44 -4.67 -3.72 7.18
N GLU A 45 -5.29 -2.86 6.39
CA GLU A 45 -5.16 -2.74 4.93
C GLU A 45 -4.01 -1.83 4.47
N ALA A 46 -3.25 -1.23 5.39
CA ALA A 46 -2.24 -0.21 5.07
C ALA A 46 -1.16 -0.71 4.07
N LEU A 47 -0.91 -2.02 4.01
CA LEU A 47 0.05 -2.63 3.07
C LEU A 47 -0.58 -3.12 1.75
N ASN A 48 -1.90 -3.00 1.57
CA ASN A 48 -2.60 -3.50 0.38
C ASN A 48 -2.10 -2.83 -0.92
N ALA A 49 -1.59 -1.60 -0.83
CA ALA A 49 -1.00 -0.88 -1.95
C ALA A 49 0.22 -1.61 -2.56
N LEU A 50 0.95 -2.40 -1.76
CA LEU A 50 2.09 -3.19 -2.23
C LEU A 50 1.67 -4.38 -3.11
N LYS A 51 0.38 -4.74 -3.13
CA LYS A 51 -0.16 -5.92 -3.84
C LYS A 51 0.53 -7.23 -3.43
N LEU A 52 1.00 -7.29 -2.20
CA LEU A 52 1.59 -8.49 -1.60
C LEU A 52 0.54 -9.16 -0.71
N PRO A 53 0.58 -10.50 -0.53
CA PRO A 53 -0.35 -11.22 0.32
C PRO A 53 0.06 -11.10 1.80
N VAL A 54 0.07 -9.88 2.30
CA VAL A 54 0.47 -9.51 3.66
C VAL A 54 -0.64 -8.68 4.30
N LYS A 55 -0.85 -8.86 5.60
CA LYS A 55 -1.77 -8.06 6.40
C LYS A 55 -1.02 -7.44 7.57
N VAL A 56 -1.46 -6.25 8.00
CA VAL A 56 -0.93 -5.63 9.22
C VAL A 56 -1.55 -6.33 10.42
N LYS A 57 -0.72 -6.96 11.26
CA LYS A 57 -1.09 -7.54 12.55
C LYS A 57 -1.26 -6.43 13.59
N ALA A 58 -0.35 -5.47 13.58
CA ALA A 58 -0.38 -4.30 14.44
C ALA A 58 0.44 -3.17 13.81
N GLY A 59 0.08 -1.90 14.03
CA GLY A 59 0.91 -0.81 13.55
C GLY A 59 0.63 0.52 14.22
N PHE A 60 1.69 1.29 14.43
CA PHE A 60 1.70 2.52 15.20
C PHE A 60 2.43 3.62 14.42
N LEU A 61 1.86 4.82 14.43
CA LEU A 61 2.44 6.03 13.89
C LEU A 61 2.49 7.08 14.99
N GLY A 62 3.70 7.33 15.51
CA GLY A 62 3.93 8.17 16.67
C GLY A 62 3.56 9.63 16.45
N SER A 63 4.03 10.24 15.37
CA SER A 63 3.54 11.56 14.97
C SER A 63 3.64 11.85 13.47
N VAL A 64 2.71 12.68 13.00
CA VAL A 64 2.74 13.37 11.70
C VAL A 64 2.61 14.85 11.96
N LYS A 65 3.61 15.62 11.53
CA LYS A 65 3.62 17.08 11.64
C LYS A 65 3.65 17.68 10.25
N LEU A 66 2.69 18.55 9.95
CA LEU A 66 2.65 19.34 8.73
C LEU A 66 2.64 20.82 9.12
N LYS A 67 3.69 21.54 8.71
CA LYS A 67 3.77 23.00 8.88
C LYS A 67 3.59 23.69 7.55
N VAL A 68 2.51 24.47 7.46
CA VAL A 68 2.13 25.25 6.28
C VAL A 68 2.08 26.72 6.67
N GLN A 69 2.99 27.52 6.10
CA GLN A 69 2.96 28.96 6.27
C GLN A 69 1.95 29.59 5.31
N TRP A 70 0.67 29.64 5.67
CA TRP A 70 -0.41 30.12 4.78
C TRP A 70 -0.19 31.53 4.22
N SER A 71 0.30 32.44 5.06
CA SER A 71 0.60 33.83 4.67
C SER A 71 1.74 33.94 3.65
N ARG A 72 2.58 32.90 3.54
CA ARG A 72 3.77 32.84 2.67
C ARG A 72 3.75 31.59 1.79
N LEU A 73 2.56 31.06 1.50
CA LEU A 73 2.40 29.86 0.69
C LEU A 73 2.87 30.14 -0.74
N GLY A 74 3.85 29.37 -1.24
CA GLY A 74 4.51 29.66 -2.51
C GLY A 74 5.71 30.60 -2.40
N GLN A 75 6.15 30.94 -1.18
CA GLN A 75 7.43 31.58 -0.89
C GLN A 75 8.27 30.77 0.11
N ASP A 76 7.60 30.10 1.06
CA ASP A 76 8.24 29.21 2.03
C ASP A 76 7.90 27.74 1.78
N PRO A 77 8.83 26.81 2.07
CA PRO A 77 8.62 25.38 1.90
C PRO A 77 7.61 24.84 2.92
N VAL A 78 6.81 23.87 2.49
CA VAL A 78 5.95 23.08 3.38
C VAL A 78 6.81 22.01 4.05
N LEU A 79 6.73 21.91 5.38
CA LEU A 79 7.50 20.95 6.17
C LEU A 79 6.61 19.77 6.56
N VAL A 80 7.10 18.55 6.32
CA VAL A 80 6.41 17.31 6.67
C VAL A 80 7.34 16.42 7.48
N TYR A 81 6.92 16.07 8.69
CA TYR A 81 7.65 15.15 9.56
C TYR A 81 6.80 13.93 9.87
N PHE A 82 7.40 12.75 9.72
CA PHE A 82 6.88 11.49 10.23
C PHE A 82 7.87 10.95 11.26
N ASP A 83 7.36 10.50 12.40
CA ASP A 83 8.18 9.93 13.45
C ASP A 83 7.53 8.68 14.04
N ARG A 84 8.35 7.65 14.28
CA ARG A 84 7.99 6.35 14.86
C ARG A 84 6.92 5.64 14.03
N ILE A 85 7.32 5.10 12.89
CA ILE A 85 6.47 4.24 12.05
C ILE A 85 6.82 2.79 12.37
N PHE A 86 5.99 2.16 13.20
CA PHE A 86 6.17 0.77 13.60
C PHE A 86 5.08 -0.08 12.99
N LEU A 87 5.45 -1.17 12.33
CA LEU A 87 4.50 -2.02 11.64
C LEU A 87 4.90 -3.49 11.82
N LEU A 88 4.02 -4.27 12.41
CA LEU A 88 4.10 -5.72 12.48
C LEU A 88 3.17 -6.33 11.44
N ALA A 89 3.73 -6.95 10.42
CA ALA A 89 3.05 -7.62 9.33
C ALA A 89 3.10 -9.14 9.51
N GLN A 90 2.15 -9.83 8.91
CA GLN A 90 2.07 -11.28 8.87
C GLN A 90 1.51 -11.72 7.51
N PRO A 91 1.76 -12.97 7.08
CA PRO A 91 1.14 -13.50 5.88
C PRO A 91 -0.38 -13.37 5.94
N ALA A 92 -0.98 -12.91 4.86
CA ALA A 92 -2.41 -13.06 4.61
C ALA A 92 -2.74 -14.44 3.99
N THR A 93 -1.73 -15.31 3.87
CA THR A 93 -1.83 -16.64 3.27
C THR A 93 -2.30 -17.72 4.24
N SER A 94 -2.38 -17.44 5.55
CA SER A 94 -2.78 -18.36 6.62
C SER A 94 -4.13 -19.03 6.31
N ILE A 95 -4.10 -20.31 5.95
CA ILE A 95 -5.28 -21.16 5.71
C ILE A 95 -5.65 -21.95 6.97
N GLU A 96 -4.73 -22.13 7.92
CA GLU A 96 -4.99 -22.95 9.11
C GLU A 96 -5.81 -22.15 10.13
N GLY A 97 -7.10 -22.48 10.22
CA GLY A 97 -8.03 -21.94 11.22
C GLY A 97 -8.87 -20.73 10.78
N CYS A 98 -8.55 -20.10 9.66
CA CYS A 98 -9.41 -19.07 9.05
C CYS A 98 -10.40 -19.71 8.08
N SER A 99 -11.68 -19.34 8.20
CA SER A 99 -12.83 -19.72 7.37
C SER A 99 -12.50 -20.05 5.90
N GLU A 100 -13.25 -21.00 5.32
CA GLU A 100 -13.24 -21.35 3.88
C GLU A 100 -13.32 -20.13 2.93
N ASP A 101 -13.70 -18.96 3.46
CA ASP A 101 -13.87 -17.69 2.77
C ASP A 101 -12.62 -16.79 2.67
N ALA A 102 -11.47 -17.10 3.29
CA ALA A 102 -10.31 -16.17 3.30
C ALA A 102 -9.81 -15.76 1.89
N ILE A 103 -9.79 -16.70 0.93
CA ILE A 103 -9.41 -16.42 -0.47
C ILE A 103 -10.50 -15.63 -1.21
N GLN A 104 -11.78 -15.86 -0.88
CA GLN A 104 -12.88 -15.09 -1.46
C GLN A 104 -12.92 -13.68 -0.90
N GLU A 105 -12.64 -13.51 0.39
CA GLU A 105 -12.50 -12.22 1.04
C GLU A 105 -11.32 -11.44 0.44
N ALA A 106 -10.16 -12.09 0.26
CA ALA A 106 -9.02 -11.48 -0.43
C ALA A 106 -9.38 -11.06 -1.86
N LYS A 107 -10.19 -11.86 -2.58
CA LYS A 107 -10.68 -11.52 -3.91
C LYS A 107 -11.62 -10.31 -3.86
N LYS A 108 -12.56 -10.28 -2.93
CA LYS A 108 -13.51 -9.17 -2.72
C LYS A 108 -12.76 -7.86 -2.45
N ASN A 109 -11.84 -7.87 -1.49
CA ASN A 109 -10.99 -6.73 -1.15
C ASN A 109 -10.15 -6.28 -2.35
N ARG A 110 -9.64 -7.23 -3.15
CA ARG A 110 -8.87 -6.92 -4.37
C ARG A 110 -9.73 -6.26 -5.44
N VAL A 111 -10.98 -6.71 -5.63
CA VAL A 111 -11.94 -6.09 -6.56
C VAL A 111 -12.25 -4.66 -6.11
N GLN A 112 -12.58 -4.46 -4.83
CA GLN A 112 -12.89 -3.14 -4.27
C GLN A 112 -11.73 -2.14 -4.44
N ASP A 113 -10.50 -2.54 -4.09
CA ASP A 113 -9.30 -1.70 -4.26
C ASP A 113 -9.07 -1.30 -5.73
N LEU A 114 -9.27 -2.23 -6.66
CA LEU A 114 -9.13 -1.96 -8.09
C LEU A 114 -10.24 -1.06 -8.61
N GLU A 115 -11.48 -1.26 -8.17
CA GLU A 115 -12.63 -0.44 -8.57
C GLU A 115 -12.47 1.00 -8.09
N LEU A 116 -12.08 1.22 -6.81
CA LEU A 116 -11.76 2.56 -6.29
C LEU A 116 -10.68 3.24 -7.13
N LYS A 117 -9.59 2.54 -7.46
CA LYS A 117 -8.52 3.08 -8.32
C LYS A 117 -8.99 3.41 -9.73
N LEU A 118 -9.93 2.64 -10.29
CA LEU A 118 -10.53 2.93 -11.60
C LEU A 118 -11.42 4.18 -11.53
N LEU A 119 -12.25 4.32 -10.50
CA LEU A 119 -13.08 5.50 -10.29
C LEU A 119 -12.23 6.76 -10.11
N GLU A 120 -11.16 6.69 -9.31
CA GLU A 120 -10.22 7.81 -9.16
C GLU A 120 -9.62 8.25 -10.50
N ARG A 121 -9.26 7.29 -11.38
CA ARG A 121 -8.77 7.60 -12.73
C ARG A 121 -9.85 8.24 -13.59
N MET A 122 -11.10 7.78 -13.51
CA MET A 122 -12.23 8.38 -14.24
C MET A 122 -12.50 9.82 -13.80
N HIS A 123 -12.45 10.10 -12.50
CA HIS A 123 -12.56 11.46 -11.97
C HIS A 123 -11.38 12.34 -12.38
N GLN A 124 -10.16 11.80 -12.47
CA GLN A 124 -9.00 12.55 -12.99
C GLN A 124 -9.13 12.90 -14.48
N LEU A 125 -9.83 12.06 -15.26
CA LEU A 125 -10.10 12.24 -16.69
C LEU A 125 -11.25 13.21 -16.99
N LYS A 126 -12.14 13.53 -16.03
CA LYS A 126 -13.06 14.68 -16.17
C LYS A 126 -12.22 15.97 -16.10
N PRO A 127 -12.20 16.80 -17.16
CA PRO A 127 -11.49 18.06 -17.13
C PRO A 127 -12.38 19.07 -16.39
N GLU A 128 -12.48 18.96 -15.07
CA GLU A 128 -13.02 20.07 -14.31
C GLU A 128 -12.04 21.24 -14.39
N MET A 129 -12.58 22.28 -15.02
CA MET A 129 -12.00 23.52 -15.48
C MET A 129 -11.69 24.42 -14.27
N ASN A 130 -10.61 24.11 -13.53
CA ASN A 130 -9.99 25.00 -12.54
C ASN A 130 -8.48 24.75 -12.32
N LYS A 131 -7.84 23.94 -13.18
CA LYS A 131 -6.52 23.31 -12.95
C LYS A 131 -5.29 24.21 -13.19
N SER A 132 -5.39 25.38 -13.82
CA SER A 132 -4.18 26.14 -14.21
C SER A 132 -3.46 26.77 -13.01
N TRP A 133 -4.20 27.41 -12.10
CA TRP A 133 -3.62 28.05 -10.90
C TRP A 133 -3.40 27.05 -9.75
N LEU A 134 -4.31 26.08 -9.55
CA LEU A 134 -4.14 25.03 -8.54
C LEU A 134 -3.01 24.06 -8.90
N GLY A 135 -2.84 23.78 -10.19
CA GLY A 135 -1.75 22.94 -10.69
C GLY A 135 -0.38 23.55 -10.45
N SER A 136 -0.23 24.85 -10.71
CA SER A 136 1.02 25.57 -10.48
C SER A 136 1.35 25.73 -8.99
N LEU A 137 0.35 25.91 -8.13
CA LEU A 137 0.57 25.95 -6.68
C LEU A 137 0.93 24.58 -6.12
N THR A 138 0.24 23.51 -6.56
CA THR A 138 0.53 22.14 -6.13
C THR A 138 1.94 21.72 -6.57
N SER A 139 2.34 22.07 -7.80
CA SER A 139 3.71 21.79 -8.26
C SER A 139 4.75 22.59 -7.48
N THR A 140 4.45 23.84 -7.08
CA THR A 140 5.33 24.65 -6.23
C THR A 140 5.47 24.04 -4.83
N ILE A 141 4.38 23.59 -4.22
CA ILE A 141 4.40 22.92 -2.91
C ILE A 141 5.20 21.61 -2.99
N MET A 142 4.90 20.74 -3.96
CA MET A 142 5.59 19.46 -4.12
C MET A 142 7.07 19.65 -4.48
N GLY A 143 7.37 20.66 -5.30
CA GLY A 143 8.72 21.03 -5.69
C GLY A 143 9.58 21.45 -4.50
N ASN A 144 9.00 22.12 -3.50
CA ASN A 144 9.70 22.66 -2.34
C ASN A 144 9.37 21.96 -1.01
N LEU A 145 8.69 20.81 -1.07
CA LEU A 145 8.38 20.02 0.11
C LEU A 145 9.68 19.60 0.81
N LYS A 146 9.80 19.91 2.10
CA LYS A 146 10.83 19.36 2.99
C LYS A 146 10.22 18.20 3.76
N LEU A 147 10.78 17.02 3.53
CA LEU A 147 10.30 15.78 4.14
C LEU A 147 11.35 15.26 5.12
N SER A 148 10.91 14.82 6.29
CA SER A 148 11.74 14.05 7.21
C SER A 148 10.92 12.89 7.76
N ILE A 149 11.44 11.68 7.63
CA ILE A 149 10.85 10.45 8.14
C ILE A 149 11.88 9.84 9.08
N SER A 150 11.51 9.58 10.34
CA SER A 150 12.42 9.06 11.35
C SER A 150 11.83 7.88 12.10
N ASN A 151 12.71 7.00 12.60
CA ASN A 151 12.37 5.86 13.44
C ASN A 151 11.34 4.92 12.77
N VAL A 152 11.67 4.40 11.59
CA VAL A 152 10.83 3.41 10.90
C VAL A 152 11.35 2.01 11.24
N HIS A 153 10.43 1.13 11.65
CA HIS A 153 10.71 -0.29 11.77
C HIS A 153 9.49 -1.10 11.30
N ILE A 154 9.64 -1.75 10.16
CA ILE A 154 8.64 -2.65 9.58
C ILE A 154 9.15 -4.07 9.77
N ARG A 155 8.42 -4.91 10.48
CA ARG A 155 8.73 -6.32 10.73
C ARG A 155 7.63 -7.20 10.15
N TYR A 156 8.01 -8.21 9.39
CA TYR A 156 7.15 -9.25 8.83
C TYR A 156 7.47 -10.57 9.52
N GLU A 157 6.49 -11.19 10.17
CA GLU A 157 6.64 -12.49 10.85
C GLU A 157 5.89 -13.56 10.09
N ASP A 158 6.55 -14.68 9.80
CA ASP A 158 6.00 -15.76 9.00
C ASP A 158 6.23 -17.11 9.69
N LEU A 159 5.13 -17.78 10.01
CA LEU A 159 5.11 -19.12 10.57
C LEU A 159 4.50 -20.14 9.58
N ASP A 160 3.98 -19.65 8.44
CA ASP A 160 3.14 -20.42 7.51
C ASP A 160 3.95 -20.94 6.32
N SER A 161 4.88 -20.12 5.80
CA SER A 161 5.59 -20.41 4.55
C SER A 161 6.58 -21.56 4.68
N ASN A 162 7.15 -21.75 5.87
CA ASN A 162 8.12 -22.81 6.16
C ASN A 162 7.80 -23.50 7.50
N PRO A 163 6.85 -24.45 7.53
CA PRO A 163 6.43 -25.11 8.77
C PRO A 163 7.62 -25.71 9.54
N GLY A 164 7.71 -25.40 10.83
CA GLY A 164 8.80 -25.81 11.72
C GLY A 164 10.01 -24.88 11.73
N HIS A 165 10.05 -23.90 10.82
CA HIS A 165 11.12 -22.90 10.69
C HIS A 165 10.50 -21.49 10.59
N PRO A 166 9.94 -20.96 11.69
CA PRO A 166 9.40 -19.60 11.71
C PRO A 166 10.53 -18.59 11.53
N PHE A 167 10.26 -17.48 10.86
CA PHE A 167 11.25 -16.44 10.64
C PHE A 167 10.60 -15.06 10.66
N ALA A 168 11.43 -14.02 10.79
CA ALA A 168 10.99 -12.65 10.58
C ALA A 168 11.96 -11.86 9.70
N ALA A 169 11.41 -11.11 8.77
CA ALA A 169 12.16 -10.16 7.97
C ALA A 169 11.82 -8.75 8.45
N GLY A 170 12.76 -7.81 8.39
CA GLY A 170 12.43 -6.44 8.70
C GLY A 170 13.30 -5.40 8.02
N LEU A 171 12.75 -4.19 7.99
CA LEU A 171 13.39 -2.99 7.50
C LEU A 171 13.42 -1.98 8.64
N THR A 172 14.61 -1.46 8.92
CA THR A 172 14.80 -0.36 9.87
C THR A 172 15.39 0.84 9.16
N LEU A 173 14.94 2.03 9.52
CA LEU A 173 15.48 3.30 9.03
C LEU A 173 15.45 4.31 10.16
N GLU A 174 16.62 4.87 10.49
CA GLU A 174 16.73 5.87 11.54
C GLU A 174 16.21 7.22 11.05
N LYS A 175 16.65 7.67 9.87
CA LYS A 175 16.23 8.94 9.29
C LYS A 175 16.32 8.91 7.76
N LEU A 176 15.31 9.48 7.11
CA LEU A 176 15.34 9.88 5.71
C LEU A 176 14.89 11.33 5.63
N SER A 177 15.72 12.21 5.10
CA SER A 177 15.36 13.60 4.87
C SER A 177 15.48 13.95 3.39
N ALA A 178 14.62 14.85 2.90
CA ALA A 178 14.67 15.32 1.53
C ALA A 178 14.33 16.81 1.47
N VAL A 179 15.22 17.60 0.87
CA VAL A 179 15.11 19.06 0.73
C VAL A 179 15.44 19.49 -0.69
N THR A 180 14.90 20.63 -1.11
CA THR A 180 15.22 21.23 -2.40
C THR A 180 16.48 22.08 -2.25
N VAL A 181 17.41 21.94 -3.19
CA VAL A 181 18.73 22.59 -3.15
C VAL A 181 19.03 23.31 -4.45
N ASP A 182 19.91 24.31 -4.39
CA ASP A 182 20.48 24.99 -5.55
C ASP A 182 21.63 24.19 -6.18
N ASP A 183 22.24 24.75 -7.24
CA ASP A 183 23.39 24.14 -7.93
C ASP A 183 24.63 24.04 -7.04
N SER A 184 24.71 24.86 -5.99
CA SER A 184 25.78 24.83 -4.98
C SER A 184 25.51 23.83 -3.85
N GLY A 185 24.33 23.22 -3.82
CA GLY A 185 23.90 22.26 -2.80
C GLY A 185 23.31 22.89 -1.54
N ASN A 186 23.04 24.19 -1.52
CA ASN A 186 22.40 24.87 -0.39
C ASN A 186 20.89 24.77 -0.50
N GLU A 187 20.19 24.68 0.64
CA GLU A 187 18.72 24.65 0.67
C GLU A 187 18.14 25.90 0.00
N THR A 188 17.20 25.70 -0.92
CA THR A 188 16.60 26.78 -1.68
C THR A 188 15.10 26.56 -1.90
N PHE A 189 14.42 27.63 -2.29
CA PHE A 189 13.01 27.62 -2.66
C PHE A 189 12.86 28.05 -4.13
N VAL A 190 12.23 27.20 -4.94
CA VAL A 190 12.15 27.35 -6.40
C VAL A 190 10.72 27.64 -6.83
N THR A 191 10.50 28.65 -7.67
CA THR A 191 9.16 29.02 -8.18
C THR A 191 9.07 29.06 -9.70
N GLY A 192 7.83 29.01 -10.21
CA GLY A 192 7.55 29.22 -11.62
C GLY A 192 8.26 28.23 -12.54
N GLY A 193 8.77 28.73 -13.68
CA GLY A 193 9.44 27.89 -14.68
C GLY A 193 10.71 27.18 -14.19
N ALA A 194 11.27 27.58 -13.04
CA ALA A 194 12.40 26.88 -12.43
C ALA A 194 11.98 25.54 -11.79
N LEU A 195 10.70 25.29 -11.50
CA LEU A 195 10.23 23.96 -11.06
C LEU A 195 10.37 22.86 -12.14
N ASP A 196 10.57 23.27 -13.39
CA ASP A 196 10.92 22.36 -14.48
C ASP A 196 12.36 21.85 -14.36
N CYS A 197 13.24 22.64 -13.72
CA CYS A 197 14.62 22.31 -13.41
C CYS A 197 14.83 22.32 -11.89
N MET A 198 14.62 21.19 -11.22
CA MET A 198 14.72 21.11 -9.76
C MET A 198 15.77 20.11 -9.32
N GLN A 199 16.48 20.46 -8.24
CA GLN A 199 17.41 19.58 -7.56
C GLN A 199 16.92 19.30 -6.13
N LYS A 200 16.93 18.02 -5.73
CA LYS A 200 16.66 17.60 -4.36
C LYS A 200 17.87 16.87 -3.80
N SER A 201 18.26 17.24 -2.58
CA SER A 201 19.21 16.50 -1.76
C SER A 201 18.44 15.63 -0.78
N ILE A 202 18.88 14.38 -0.66
CA ILE A 202 18.29 13.36 0.19
C ILE A 202 19.39 12.85 1.11
N GLU A 203 19.10 12.75 2.39
CA GLU A 203 19.98 12.18 3.41
C GLU A 203 19.34 10.88 3.90
N LEU A 204 20.12 9.81 3.95
CA LEU A 204 19.70 8.50 4.41
C LEU A 204 20.58 8.11 5.59
N ASP A 205 19.97 7.79 6.73
CA ASP A 205 20.68 7.36 7.92
C ASP A 205 20.21 5.98 8.39
N ARG A 206 21.18 5.07 8.53
CA ARG A 206 21.05 3.72 9.06
C ARG A 206 19.84 2.94 8.51
N LEU A 207 19.74 2.89 7.18
CA LEU A 207 18.84 1.95 6.52
C LEU A 207 19.41 0.54 6.61
N ALA A 208 18.66 -0.40 7.17
CA ALA A 208 19.06 -1.80 7.29
C ALA A 208 17.92 -2.74 6.91
N LEU A 209 18.28 -3.92 6.43
CA LEU A 209 17.37 -5.04 6.17
C LEU A 209 17.88 -6.25 6.92
N TYR A 210 17.01 -6.92 7.67
CA TYR A 210 17.36 -8.13 8.39
C TYR A 210 16.40 -9.27 8.05
N LEU A 211 16.88 -10.49 8.29
CA LEU A 211 16.13 -11.72 8.17
C LEU A 211 16.60 -12.69 9.26
N ASP A 212 15.79 -12.80 10.29
CA ASP A 212 16.04 -13.65 11.44
C ASP A 212 15.31 -14.99 11.20
N SER A 213 16.08 -16.08 11.12
CA SER A 213 15.55 -17.45 10.92
C SER A 213 15.39 -18.18 12.26
N ASP A 214 14.44 -19.10 12.32
CA ASP A 214 14.16 -19.97 13.47
C ASP A 214 13.85 -19.22 14.78
N ILE A 215 13.11 -18.11 14.65
CA ILE A 215 12.76 -17.22 15.76
C ILE A 215 11.25 -17.23 16.06
N LEU A 216 10.92 -16.96 17.32
CA LEU A 216 9.55 -16.88 17.78
C LEU A 216 8.90 -15.54 17.39
N GLN A 217 7.60 -15.60 17.14
CA GLN A 217 6.79 -14.40 16.93
C GLN A 217 6.76 -13.52 18.18
N TRP A 218 6.68 -12.21 17.97
CA TRP A 218 6.40 -11.30 19.07
C TRP A 218 5.00 -11.52 19.63
N HIS A 219 4.96 -11.65 20.96
CA HIS A 219 3.75 -11.90 21.71
C HIS A 219 3.68 -10.99 22.93
N ILE A 220 2.49 -10.42 23.15
CA ILE A 220 2.20 -9.51 24.25
C ILE A 220 0.86 -9.94 24.86
N ASN A 221 0.78 -9.98 26.19
CA ASN A 221 -0.40 -10.42 26.95
C ASN A 221 -1.54 -9.37 26.98
N LYS A 222 -1.50 -8.38 26.10
CA LYS A 222 -2.53 -7.36 25.92
C LYS A 222 -2.69 -7.01 24.43
N PRO A 223 -3.84 -6.46 24.02
CA PRO A 223 -4.04 -5.99 22.65
C PRO A 223 -2.96 -4.97 22.26
N TRP A 224 -2.55 -4.98 20.99
CA TRP A 224 -1.52 -4.06 20.49
C TRP A 224 -2.01 -2.61 20.51
N GLU A 225 -3.32 -2.42 20.37
CA GLU A 225 -4.01 -1.14 20.40
C GLU A 225 -3.90 -0.46 21.77
N ASP A 226 -3.74 -1.25 22.84
CA ASP A 226 -3.64 -0.80 24.24
C ASP A 226 -2.18 -0.56 24.69
N LEU A 227 -1.21 -0.70 23.78
CA LEU A 227 0.19 -0.37 24.06
C LEU A 227 0.39 1.15 24.12
N LEU A 228 1.10 1.59 25.16
CA LEU A 228 1.57 2.96 25.29
C LEU A 228 2.66 3.23 24.24
N PRO A 229 2.81 4.49 23.79
CA PRO A 229 3.85 4.86 22.82
C PRO A 229 5.28 4.44 23.22
N ALA A 230 5.59 4.45 24.52
CA ALA A 230 6.89 4.00 25.02
C ALA A 230 7.07 2.48 24.89
N GLU A 231 6.02 1.70 25.11
CA GLU A 231 6.05 0.24 24.98
C GLU A 231 6.23 -0.17 23.51
N TRP A 232 5.61 0.55 22.58
CA TRP A 232 5.86 0.36 21.14
C TRP A 232 7.34 0.53 20.79
N VAL A 233 7.98 1.58 21.31
CA VAL A 233 9.42 1.80 21.12
C VAL A 233 10.23 0.67 21.73
N GLN A 234 9.89 0.20 22.94
CA GLN A 234 10.59 -0.93 23.56
C GLN A 234 10.47 -2.21 22.73
N VAL A 235 9.26 -2.58 22.30
CA VAL A 235 9.04 -3.78 21.47
C VAL A 235 9.84 -3.72 20.19
N PHE A 236 9.78 -2.61 19.45
CA PHE A 236 10.47 -2.50 18.16
C PHE A 236 11.98 -2.24 18.30
N ARG A 237 12.48 -1.96 19.50
CA ARG A 237 13.91 -1.80 19.77
C ARG A 237 14.54 -3.06 20.36
N PHE A 238 13.80 -3.80 21.18
CA PHE A 238 14.33 -4.86 22.03
C PHE A 238 13.62 -6.21 21.87
N GLY A 239 12.41 -6.23 21.31
CA GLY A 239 11.58 -7.42 21.18
C GLY A 239 10.63 -7.64 22.36
N THR A 240 10.10 -8.86 22.49
CA THR A 240 9.15 -9.24 23.54
C THR A 240 9.65 -10.43 24.35
N LYS A 241 9.47 -10.39 25.67
CA LYS A 241 9.83 -11.47 26.59
C LYS A 241 8.67 -11.73 27.55
N ASP A 242 8.31 -13.01 27.74
CA ASP A 242 7.26 -13.45 28.68
C ASP A 242 5.91 -12.70 28.52
N GLY A 243 5.57 -12.34 27.28
CA GLY A 243 4.34 -11.62 26.95
C GLY A 243 4.37 -10.12 27.28
N ARG A 244 5.56 -9.51 27.40
CA ARG A 244 5.77 -8.08 27.70
C ARG A 244 6.86 -7.50 26.79
N PRO A 245 6.89 -6.16 26.59
CA PRO A 245 8.05 -5.49 25.99
C PRO A 245 9.33 -5.83 26.76
N ALA A 246 10.41 -6.13 26.04
CA ALA A 246 11.70 -6.37 26.67
C ALA A 246 12.42 -5.07 27.04
N ASP A 247 13.28 -5.13 28.05
CA ASP A 247 14.10 -3.99 28.51
C ASP A 247 15.50 -3.94 27.86
N HIS A 248 15.90 -5.03 27.20
CA HIS A 248 17.18 -5.18 26.51
C HIS A 248 17.00 -6.04 25.25
N PRO A 249 17.87 -5.86 24.22
CA PRO A 249 17.82 -6.68 23.02
C PRO A 249 17.86 -8.17 23.37
N ILE A 250 16.86 -8.93 22.91
CA ILE A 250 16.78 -10.38 23.17
C ILE A 250 17.75 -11.13 22.25
N GLU A 251 17.77 -10.75 20.97
CA GLU A 251 18.60 -11.35 19.93
C GLU A 251 19.12 -10.27 18.99
N GLU A 252 20.32 -10.47 18.45
CA GLU A 252 20.86 -9.60 17.40
C GLU A 252 20.27 -9.99 16.04
N HIS A 253 19.87 -8.97 15.27
CA HIS A 253 19.33 -9.19 13.95
C HIS A 253 20.38 -9.73 12.98
N SER A 254 19.98 -10.72 12.17
CA SER A 254 20.77 -11.22 11.05
C SER A 254 20.58 -10.31 9.84
N TYR A 255 21.44 -9.29 9.70
CA TYR A 255 21.32 -8.29 8.65
C TYR A 255 21.67 -8.83 7.26
N ILE A 256 20.70 -8.77 6.33
CA ILE A 256 20.92 -8.89 4.89
C ILE A 256 21.65 -7.67 4.36
N LEU A 257 21.19 -6.49 4.77
CA LEU A 257 21.84 -5.21 4.52
C LEU A 257 22.17 -4.63 5.88
N GLN A 258 23.47 -4.57 6.20
CA GLN A 258 23.95 -3.87 7.38
C GLN A 258 23.50 -2.39 7.34
N PRO A 259 23.33 -1.71 8.48
CA PRO A 259 22.91 -0.31 8.49
C PRO A 259 23.80 0.56 7.58
N VAL A 260 23.21 1.11 6.52
CA VAL A 260 23.86 1.99 5.55
C VAL A 260 23.37 3.41 5.72
N THR A 261 24.34 4.33 5.73
CA THR A 261 24.13 5.78 5.69
C THR A 261 24.68 6.32 4.37
N GLY A 262 24.14 7.44 3.91
CA GLY A 262 24.58 8.08 2.69
C GLY A 262 23.71 9.27 2.29
N ASP A 263 24.01 9.81 1.12
CA ASP A 263 23.28 10.92 0.52
C ASP A 263 22.91 10.62 -0.93
N ALA A 264 21.87 11.29 -1.43
CA ALA A 264 21.53 11.26 -2.83
C ALA A 264 21.18 12.66 -3.35
N LYS A 265 21.52 12.91 -4.61
CA LYS A 265 21.13 14.11 -5.36
C LYS A 265 20.25 13.69 -6.53
N PHE A 266 19.03 14.19 -6.55
CA PHE A 266 18.09 14.02 -7.65
C PHE A 266 17.99 15.32 -8.45
N LEU A 267 18.21 15.25 -9.75
CA LEU A 267 18.08 16.35 -10.70
C LEU A 267 16.99 16.02 -11.72
N LYS A 268 16.09 16.96 -11.93
CA LYS A 268 15.10 16.96 -13.02
C LYS A 268 15.41 18.12 -13.93
N LEU A 269 15.51 17.88 -15.24
CA LEU A 269 15.75 18.90 -16.27
C LEU A 269 14.46 19.22 -17.04
N ARG A 270 14.44 20.39 -17.70
CA ARG A 270 13.30 20.83 -18.50
C ARG A 270 13.20 20.02 -19.81
N GLN A 271 11.98 19.69 -20.22
CA GLN A 271 11.75 18.91 -21.46
C GLN A 271 12.36 19.56 -22.72
N ASN A 272 12.31 20.90 -22.84
CA ASN A 272 12.84 21.62 -24.00
C ASN A 272 14.37 21.71 -24.04
N GLU A 273 15.09 21.39 -22.96
CA GLU A 273 16.56 21.36 -22.96
C GLU A 273 17.11 20.02 -23.49
N SER A 274 16.26 18.98 -23.57
CA SER A 274 16.63 17.65 -24.08
C SER A 274 16.53 17.51 -25.59
N THR A 275 15.84 18.40 -26.30
CA THR A 275 15.66 18.27 -27.76
C THR A 275 16.96 18.44 -28.55
N ASN A 276 17.99 19.06 -27.94
CA ASN A 276 19.32 19.24 -28.55
C ASN A 276 20.45 18.53 -27.78
N SER A 277 20.16 17.84 -26.68
CA SER A 277 21.17 17.27 -25.78
C SER A 277 20.84 15.81 -25.49
N HIS A 278 21.79 14.90 -25.67
CA HIS A 278 21.69 13.49 -25.27
C HIS A 278 21.62 13.29 -23.72
N GLN A 279 21.29 14.34 -22.97
CA GLN A 279 21.20 14.29 -21.51
C GLN A 279 19.87 13.70 -21.04
N PRO A 280 19.88 12.87 -19.98
CA PRO A 280 18.68 12.32 -19.41
C PRO A 280 17.86 13.41 -18.69
N LEU A 281 16.56 13.45 -18.92
CA LEU A 281 15.62 14.38 -18.25
C LEU A 281 15.60 14.26 -16.73
N ARG A 282 16.07 13.13 -16.20
CA ARG A 282 16.15 12.84 -14.78
C ARG A 282 17.47 12.13 -14.50
N LYS A 283 18.21 12.63 -13.52
CA LYS A 283 19.46 12.05 -13.05
C LYS A 283 19.36 11.89 -11.53
N ALA A 284 19.72 10.72 -11.03
CA ALA A 284 19.89 10.47 -9.61
C ALA A 284 21.34 10.02 -9.38
N SER A 285 22.02 10.63 -8.43
CA SER A 285 23.36 10.23 -7.98
C SER A 285 23.24 9.86 -6.51
N VAL A 286 23.70 8.68 -6.12
CA VAL A 286 23.60 8.17 -4.75
C VAL A 286 25.01 7.84 -4.28
N ASN A 287 25.38 8.38 -3.13
CA ASN A 287 26.62 8.09 -2.44
C ASN A 287 26.25 7.37 -1.15
N LEU A 288 26.72 6.14 -1.01
CA LEU A 288 26.54 5.35 0.21
C LEU A 288 27.93 5.15 0.82
N ASP A 289 28.00 5.11 2.14
CA ASP A 289 29.26 4.91 2.86
C ASP A 289 29.78 3.47 2.64
N ASN A 290 29.54 2.58 3.60
CA ASN A 290 29.89 1.17 3.49
C ASN A 290 28.63 0.34 3.28
N VAL A 291 28.56 -0.37 2.16
CA VAL A 291 27.47 -1.29 1.86
C VAL A 291 27.95 -2.71 2.08
N THR A 292 27.41 -3.37 3.12
CA THR A 292 27.69 -4.77 3.40
C THR A 292 26.42 -5.60 3.23
N LEU A 293 26.48 -6.60 2.35
CA LEU A 293 25.41 -7.53 2.08
C LEU A 293 25.78 -8.93 2.56
N CYS A 294 24.94 -9.54 3.39
CA CYS A 294 25.18 -10.86 3.95
C CYS A 294 23.90 -11.69 3.95
N LEU A 295 23.82 -12.73 3.13
CA LEU A 295 22.68 -13.64 3.16
C LEU A 295 23.09 -14.98 3.78
N SER A 296 22.50 -15.32 4.93
CA SER A 296 22.68 -16.62 5.56
C SER A 296 22.02 -17.73 4.73
N LYS A 297 22.47 -18.97 4.92
CA LYS A 297 21.88 -20.13 4.25
C LYS A 297 20.41 -20.32 4.63
N ASP A 298 20.08 -20.16 5.91
CA ASP A 298 18.73 -20.29 6.41
C ASP A 298 17.84 -19.14 5.90
N GLY A 299 18.37 -17.91 5.89
CA GLY A 299 17.69 -16.76 5.30
C GLY A 299 17.41 -16.94 3.81
N TYR A 300 18.35 -17.49 3.04
CA TYR A 300 18.12 -17.81 1.62
C TYR A 300 16.97 -18.82 1.44
N ARG A 301 16.94 -19.89 2.26
CA ARG A 301 15.84 -20.87 2.26
C ARG A 301 14.51 -20.20 2.56
N ASP A 302 14.46 -19.35 3.58
CA ASP A 302 13.21 -18.73 4.04
C ASP A 302 12.67 -17.74 3.00
N ILE A 303 13.52 -16.96 2.32
CA ILE A 303 13.13 -16.10 1.19
C ILE A 303 12.49 -16.91 0.06
N LEU A 304 13.08 -18.06 -0.30
CA LEU A 304 12.51 -18.94 -1.33
C LEU A 304 11.12 -19.45 -0.92
N LYS A 305 10.95 -19.82 0.36
CA LYS A 305 9.65 -20.28 0.89
C LYS A 305 8.59 -19.18 0.87
N VAL A 306 8.95 -17.94 1.20
CA VAL A 306 8.04 -16.79 1.04
C VAL A 306 7.63 -16.62 -0.43
N ALA A 307 8.61 -16.65 -1.34
CA ALA A 307 8.35 -16.46 -2.77
C ALA A 307 7.42 -17.56 -3.32
N ASP A 308 7.63 -18.82 -2.93
CA ASP A 308 6.77 -19.95 -3.28
C ASP A 308 5.35 -19.77 -2.71
N ASN A 309 5.22 -19.38 -1.44
CA ASN A 309 3.92 -19.15 -0.80
C ASN A 309 3.16 -18.00 -1.48
N PHE A 310 3.84 -16.91 -1.81
CA PHE A 310 3.26 -15.76 -2.50
C PHE A 310 2.80 -16.15 -3.91
N THR A 311 3.60 -16.92 -4.62
CA THR A 311 3.25 -17.45 -5.95
C THR A 311 2.02 -18.35 -5.87
N ALA A 312 1.99 -19.29 -4.92
CA ALA A 312 0.87 -20.19 -4.70
C ALA A 312 -0.40 -19.44 -4.28
N PHE A 313 -0.29 -18.39 -3.44
CA PHE A 313 -1.41 -17.53 -3.08
C PHE A 313 -1.98 -16.77 -4.29
N ASN A 314 -1.12 -16.15 -5.08
CA ASN A 314 -1.54 -15.42 -6.28
C ASN A 314 -2.25 -16.34 -7.29
N GLN A 315 -1.80 -17.59 -7.42
CA GLN A 315 -2.50 -18.60 -8.23
C GLN A 315 -3.88 -18.95 -7.63
N ARG A 316 -3.96 -19.19 -6.32
CA ARG A 316 -5.23 -19.45 -5.61
C ARG A 316 -6.22 -18.30 -5.80
N LEU A 317 -5.76 -17.06 -5.70
CA LEU A 317 -6.55 -15.85 -5.88
C LEU A 317 -7.06 -15.71 -7.31
N LYS A 318 -6.19 -15.90 -8.31
CA LYS A 318 -6.53 -15.82 -9.75
C LYS A 318 -7.65 -16.79 -10.15
N TYR A 319 -7.67 -17.99 -9.56
CA TYR A 319 -8.66 -19.03 -9.85
C TYR A 319 -9.69 -19.21 -8.73
N ALA A 320 -9.83 -18.23 -7.83
CA ALA A 320 -10.73 -18.31 -6.69
C ALA A 320 -12.18 -18.62 -7.08
N HIS A 321 -12.63 -18.21 -8.27
CA HIS A 321 -13.99 -18.50 -8.76
C HIS A 321 -14.28 -19.96 -9.10
N TYR A 322 -13.25 -20.80 -9.22
CA TYR A 322 -13.39 -22.24 -9.34
C TYR A 322 -13.26 -22.98 -8.02
N ARG A 323 -12.94 -22.29 -6.92
CA ARG A 323 -12.69 -22.89 -5.61
C ARG A 323 -13.98 -23.51 -5.05
N PRO A 324 -13.98 -24.78 -4.63
CA PRO A 324 -15.14 -25.41 -4.01
C PRO A 324 -15.60 -24.70 -2.72
N ARG A 325 -16.88 -24.85 -2.37
CA ARG A 325 -17.47 -24.36 -1.10
C ARG A 325 -17.38 -25.38 0.04
N SER A 326 -16.78 -26.53 -0.21
CA SER A 326 -16.76 -27.66 0.70
C SER A 326 -15.32 -27.96 1.09
N THR A 327 -15.12 -28.46 2.31
CA THR A 327 -13.80 -28.87 2.77
C THR A 327 -13.23 -29.98 1.87
N LEU A 328 -11.90 -30.05 1.80
CA LEU A 328 -11.20 -31.13 1.09
C LEU A 328 -11.69 -32.52 1.50
N LYS A 329 -11.98 -32.71 2.80
CA LYS A 329 -12.45 -33.99 3.36
C LYS A 329 -13.86 -34.34 2.88
N SER A 330 -14.73 -33.35 2.73
CA SER A 330 -16.14 -33.58 2.37
C SER A 330 -16.37 -33.85 0.87
N ASP A 331 -15.62 -33.21 -0.04
CA ASP A 331 -15.77 -33.43 -1.49
C ASP A 331 -14.41 -33.34 -2.23
N PRO A 332 -13.56 -34.38 -2.12
CA PRO A 332 -12.28 -34.41 -2.81
C PRO A 332 -12.39 -34.26 -4.34
N ARG A 333 -13.51 -34.71 -4.93
CA ARG A 333 -13.71 -34.70 -6.39
C ARG A 333 -13.84 -33.28 -6.92
N SER A 334 -14.53 -32.40 -6.21
CA SER A 334 -14.61 -30.98 -6.61
C SER A 334 -13.27 -30.27 -6.49
N TRP A 335 -12.44 -30.63 -5.51
CA TRP A 335 -11.07 -30.12 -5.39
C TRP A 335 -10.16 -30.56 -6.54
N TRP A 336 -10.25 -31.82 -6.99
CA TRP A 336 -9.56 -32.26 -8.20
C TRP A 336 -10.02 -31.53 -9.46
N LYS A 337 -11.33 -31.30 -9.61
CA LYS A 337 -11.86 -30.48 -10.71
C LYS A 337 -11.33 -29.04 -10.66
N TYR A 338 -11.21 -28.46 -9.47
CA TYR A 338 -10.62 -27.14 -9.26
C TYR A 338 -9.15 -27.09 -9.70
N ALA A 339 -8.33 -28.05 -9.25
CA ALA A 339 -6.93 -28.15 -9.66
C ALA A 339 -6.79 -28.29 -11.18
N PHE A 340 -7.56 -29.20 -11.79
CA PHE A 340 -7.57 -29.39 -13.24
C PHE A 340 -7.99 -28.12 -14.01
N LYS A 341 -9.05 -27.43 -13.55
CA LYS A 341 -9.51 -26.18 -14.19
C LYS A 341 -8.48 -25.06 -14.08
N SER A 342 -7.79 -24.96 -12.94
CA SER A 342 -6.78 -23.91 -12.71
C SER A 342 -5.61 -24.04 -13.68
N VAL A 343 -5.17 -25.28 -13.95
CA VAL A 343 -4.09 -25.56 -14.92
C VAL A 343 -4.61 -25.49 -16.36
N SER A 344 -5.71 -26.17 -16.70
CA SER A 344 -6.19 -26.23 -18.08
C SER A 344 -6.67 -24.90 -18.65
N ASN A 345 -7.25 -24.01 -17.83
CA ASN A 345 -7.66 -22.68 -18.30
C ASN A 345 -6.48 -21.75 -18.57
N HIS A 346 -5.31 -21.99 -17.96
CA HIS A 346 -4.09 -21.29 -18.33
C HIS A 346 -3.78 -21.52 -19.82
N THR A 347 -3.87 -22.78 -20.26
CA THR A 347 -3.64 -23.18 -21.66
C THR A 347 -4.77 -22.72 -22.59
N LYS A 348 -6.03 -22.76 -22.14
CA LYS A 348 -7.19 -22.37 -22.97
C LYS A 348 -7.37 -20.86 -23.15
N LYS A 349 -7.04 -20.02 -22.16
CA LYS A 349 -7.03 -18.56 -22.37
C LYS A 349 -6.03 -18.18 -23.47
N ALA A 350 -4.89 -18.87 -23.56
CA ALA A 350 -3.92 -18.68 -24.64
C ALA A 350 -4.43 -19.13 -26.01
N SER A 351 -5.39 -20.07 -26.07
CA SER A 351 -5.99 -20.53 -27.33
C SER A 351 -7.22 -19.74 -27.78
N GLY A 352 -7.79 -18.86 -26.93
CA GLY A 352 -8.91 -17.97 -27.27
C GLY A 352 -10.26 -18.66 -27.53
N LEU A 353 -10.40 -19.96 -27.23
CA LEU A 353 -11.55 -20.77 -27.61
C LEU A 353 -12.54 -20.96 -26.45
N PHE A 354 -13.73 -20.35 -26.57
CA PHE A 354 -14.88 -20.63 -25.70
C PHE A 354 -15.85 -21.59 -26.39
N SER A 355 -16.44 -22.53 -25.63
CA SER A 355 -17.57 -23.31 -26.14
C SER A 355 -18.84 -22.46 -26.18
N TRP A 356 -19.77 -22.76 -27.10
CA TRP A 356 -21.05 -22.07 -27.17
C TRP A 356 -21.84 -22.10 -25.86
N GLU A 357 -21.79 -23.22 -25.13
CA GLU A 357 -22.40 -23.34 -23.80
C GLU A 357 -21.82 -22.33 -22.79
N GLN A 358 -20.48 -22.13 -22.81
CA GLN A 358 -19.83 -21.15 -21.96
C GLN A 358 -20.26 -19.73 -22.34
N VAL A 359 -20.33 -19.42 -23.64
CA VAL A 359 -20.79 -18.11 -24.14
C VAL A 359 -22.21 -17.82 -23.66
N VAL A 360 -23.15 -18.76 -23.85
CA VAL A 360 -24.55 -18.62 -23.41
C VAL A 360 -24.63 -18.43 -21.89
N ARG A 361 -23.85 -19.20 -21.12
CA ARG A 361 -23.80 -19.07 -19.66
C ARG A 361 -23.30 -17.69 -19.23
N TYR A 362 -22.19 -17.20 -19.79
CA TYR A 362 -21.66 -15.88 -19.46
C TYR A 362 -22.60 -14.75 -19.90
N ALA A 363 -23.31 -14.90 -21.03
CA ALA A 363 -24.31 -13.93 -21.46
C ALA A 363 -25.49 -13.82 -20.47
N ARG A 364 -25.99 -14.96 -19.98
CA ARG A 364 -27.05 -15.00 -18.95
C ARG A 364 -26.58 -14.38 -17.63
N LEU A 365 -25.39 -14.75 -17.17
CA LEU A 365 -24.77 -14.19 -15.97
C LEU A 365 -24.60 -12.68 -16.08
N ARG A 366 -24.06 -12.20 -17.21
CA ARG A 366 -23.87 -10.77 -17.48
C ARG A 366 -25.20 -10.02 -17.44
N LYS A 367 -26.27 -10.55 -18.04
CA LYS A 367 -27.59 -9.92 -18.02
C LYS A 367 -28.11 -9.76 -16.59
N LYS A 368 -28.05 -10.83 -15.78
CA LYS A 368 -28.47 -10.81 -14.37
C LYS A 368 -27.62 -9.84 -13.54
N TYR A 369 -26.30 -9.89 -13.72
CA TYR A 369 -25.34 -9.07 -12.99
C TYR A 369 -25.56 -7.58 -13.25
N ILE A 370 -25.60 -7.19 -14.52
CA ILE A 370 -25.75 -5.80 -14.94
C ILE A 370 -27.08 -5.23 -14.43
N SER A 371 -28.18 -5.97 -14.57
CA SER A 371 -29.50 -5.49 -14.11
C SER A 371 -29.51 -5.23 -12.60
N LEU A 372 -28.93 -6.15 -11.82
CA LEU A 372 -28.90 -6.04 -10.37
C LEU A 372 -27.98 -4.89 -9.93
N TYR A 373 -26.74 -4.87 -10.41
CA TYR A 373 -25.75 -3.85 -10.04
C TYR A 373 -26.21 -2.43 -10.40
N ALA A 374 -26.77 -2.25 -11.61
CA ALA A 374 -27.31 -0.96 -12.03
C ALA A 374 -28.53 -0.52 -11.20
N SER A 375 -29.39 -1.45 -10.77
CA SER A 375 -30.53 -1.12 -9.90
C SER A 375 -30.08 -0.64 -8.51
N LEU A 376 -29.01 -1.25 -7.97
CA LEU A 376 -28.45 -0.89 -6.68
C LEU A 376 -27.77 0.48 -6.73
N LEU A 377 -26.99 0.77 -7.79
CA LEU A 377 -26.42 2.11 -8.00
C LEU A 377 -27.49 3.20 -8.15
N LYS A 378 -28.62 2.89 -8.80
CA LYS A 378 -29.75 3.82 -8.92
C LYS A 378 -30.45 4.10 -7.59
N SER A 379 -30.46 3.13 -6.68
CA SER A 379 -31.15 3.26 -5.39
C SER A 379 -30.43 4.20 -4.42
N ASP A 380 -29.11 4.38 -4.58
CA ASP A 380 -28.32 5.33 -3.80
C ASP A 380 -27.30 6.03 -4.70
N VAL A 381 -27.66 7.25 -5.15
CA VAL A 381 -26.85 8.05 -6.08
C VAL A 381 -25.51 8.48 -5.47
N ASN A 382 -25.41 8.53 -4.14
CA ASN A 382 -24.17 8.91 -3.45
C ASN A 382 -23.22 7.72 -3.23
N ARG A 383 -23.66 6.51 -3.59
CA ARG A 383 -22.88 5.30 -3.38
C ARG A 383 -21.92 5.06 -4.56
N PRO A 384 -20.59 5.11 -4.35
CA PRO A 384 -19.63 4.95 -5.43
C PRO A 384 -19.47 3.49 -5.90
N ILE A 385 -19.68 2.51 -4.99
CA ILE A 385 -19.46 1.07 -5.23
C ILE A 385 -20.50 0.27 -4.47
N VAL A 386 -20.97 -0.84 -5.06
CA VAL A 386 -21.84 -1.81 -4.38
C VAL A 386 -21.03 -3.01 -3.87
N ASP A 387 -21.03 -3.20 -2.56
CA ASP A 387 -20.19 -4.15 -1.83
C ASP A 387 -20.86 -4.86 -0.62
N ASP A 388 -22.09 -4.47 -0.28
CA ASP A 388 -22.86 -4.96 0.87
C ASP A 388 -24.03 -5.88 0.47
N ASN A 389 -24.19 -6.15 -0.83
CA ASN A 389 -25.30 -6.95 -1.35
C ASN A 389 -24.91 -8.42 -1.51
N LYS A 390 -25.63 -9.31 -0.80
CA LYS A 390 -25.37 -10.76 -0.79
C LYS A 390 -25.50 -11.42 -2.17
N GLU A 391 -26.46 -10.99 -3.00
CA GLU A 391 -26.64 -11.58 -4.34
C GLU A 391 -25.49 -11.18 -5.28
N ILE A 392 -24.99 -9.93 -5.18
CA ILE A 392 -23.78 -9.51 -5.91
C ILE A 392 -22.56 -10.29 -5.42
N GLU A 393 -22.41 -10.50 -4.12
CA GLU A 393 -21.32 -11.28 -3.54
C GLU A 393 -21.32 -12.74 -4.04
N GLU A 394 -22.49 -13.36 -4.13
CA GLU A 394 -22.64 -14.71 -4.72
C GLU A 394 -22.27 -14.75 -6.20
N LEU A 395 -22.67 -13.74 -6.97
CA LEU A 395 -22.31 -13.64 -8.39
C LEU A 395 -20.81 -13.38 -8.57
N ASP A 396 -20.23 -12.48 -7.77
CA ASP A 396 -18.81 -12.18 -7.78
C ASP A 396 -17.99 -13.43 -7.47
N ARG A 397 -18.46 -14.30 -6.57
CA ARG A 397 -17.80 -15.59 -6.28
C ARG A 397 -17.61 -16.44 -7.53
N GLU A 398 -18.54 -16.41 -8.50
CA GLU A 398 -18.47 -17.22 -9.74
C GLU A 398 -17.65 -16.60 -10.88
N LEU A 399 -17.32 -15.31 -10.79
CA LEU A 399 -16.65 -14.55 -11.85
C LEU A 399 -15.17 -14.33 -11.55
N ASP A 400 -14.33 -14.22 -12.57
CA ASP A 400 -12.96 -13.77 -12.33
C ASP A 400 -12.89 -12.26 -12.06
N ILE A 401 -11.81 -11.81 -11.41
CA ILE A 401 -11.64 -10.39 -11.01
C ILE A 401 -11.72 -9.45 -12.21
N GLU A 402 -11.16 -9.85 -13.36
CA GLU A 402 -11.11 -9.03 -14.57
C GLU A 402 -12.52 -8.79 -15.13
N LEU A 403 -13.35 -9.83 -15.20
CA LEU A 403 -14.73 -9.72 -15.67
C LEU A 403 -15.60 -8.86 -14.73
N ILE A 404 -15.44 -9.01 -13.42
CA ILE A 404 -16.16 -8.18 -12.44
C ILE A 404 -15.85 -6.71 -12.68
N LEU A 405 -14.57 -6.36 -12.74
CA LEU A 405 -14.13 -4.99 -12.97
C LEU A 405 -14.59 -4.45 -14.31
N GLN A 406 -14.50 -5.25 -15.37
CA GLN A 406 -14.96 -4.84 -16.70
C GLN A 406 -16.47 -4.53 -16.70
N TRP A 407 -17.29 -5.41 -16.11
CA TRP A 407 -18.74 -5.22 -16.09
C TRP A 407 -19.16 -4.04 -15.24
N ARG A 408 -18.61 -3.92 -14.02
CA ARG A 408 -18.86 -2.77 -13.14
C ARG A 408 -18.40 -1.46 -13.77
N TYR A 409 -17.23 -1.43 -14.40
CA TYR A 409 -16.72 -0.25 -15.10
C TYR A 409 -17.66 0.21 -16.22
N CYS A 410 -18.14 -0.69 -17.08
CA CYS A 410 -19.09 -0.32 -18.14
C CYS A 410 -20.36 0.29 -17.57
N ILE A 411 -20.92 -0.31 -16.51
CA ILE A 411 -22.15 0.20 -15.87
C ILE A 411 -21.91 1.59 -15.28
N THR A 412 -20.84 1.76 -14.51
CA THR A 412 -20.54 3.04 -13.85
C THR A 412 -20.18 4.13 -14.86
N TYR A 413 -19.53 3.78 -15.97
CA TYR A 413 -19.25 4.71 -17.07
C TYR A 413 -20.55 5.18 -17.75
N ASP A 414 -21.46 4.27 -18.08
CA ASP A 414 -22.74 4.60 -18.72
C ASP A 414 -23.68 5.35 -17.75
N PHE A 415 -23.68 4.98 -16.47
CA PHE A 415 -24.46 5.65 -15.43
C PHE A 415 -24.04 7.11 -15.23
N ASN A 416 -22.72 7.37 -15.18
CA ASN A 416 -22.15 8.73 -15.05
C ASN A 416 -22.33 9.61 -16.30
N ARG A 417 -22.81 9.05 -17.41
CA ARG A 417 -23.18 9.80 -18.63
C ARG A 417 -24.68 10.12 -18.72
N ALA A 418 -25.51 9.35 -18.03
CA ALA A 418 -26.97 9.48 -18.06
C ALA A 418 -27.51 10.43 -16.97
N ILE A 419 -26.70 10.70 -15.94
CA ILE A 419 -26.82 11.82 -14.99
C ILE A 419 -26.00 12.98 -15.55
#